data_AF-E2NHE9-F1
#
_entry.id   AF-E2NHE9-F1
#
_cell.length_a   1.000
_cell.length_b   1.000
_cell.length_c   1.000
_cell.angle_alpha   90.00
_cell.angle_beta   90.00
_cell.angle_gamma   90.00
#
_symmetry.space_group_name_H-M   'P 1'
#
loop_
_entity.id
_entity.type
_entity.pdbx_description
1 polymer ?
#
loop_
_entity_poly.entity_id
_entity_poly.type
_entity_poly.pdbx_seq_one_letter_code
_entity_poly.pdbx_strand_id
1 'polypeptide(L)'
;MNYRHLTEDEVLRLKSQSCLADDWGKVMVAEDFVTEFVHHTRFSGDVRLGVFQSEFTLPGGIKKHSGLRHVTLHNVTVGDNCCIENIQNYIANYEIGHDTFIENVDIILVDGLSKFGNGVEVSVLNETGGREVLINDKLSAHQAYILALYRHRPELICRMKSITDFYSNKHASSVGTIGNHVMILNTGSIKNVRIGDYCHICGTCRLYNGSINSNAEAPVHLGHGVICDDFIISSGSHIDDGAMLSRCFIGQACRLGHNYSASESLFFSNCQGENGEACAIFAGPFTVTHHKSTLLIAGMFSFMNAGSGSNQSNHMYKLGPIHQGTLERGAKTTSDSYILWPARVGAFSLVMGRHVNHSDTSNLPFSYLIEQNNTTYL
;
A
#
# COMPACT_ATOMS: atom_id res chain seq x y z
N MET A 1 12.06 -27.31 1.12
CA MET A 1 12.02 -28.13 2.35
C MET A 1 11.30 -29.42 2.05
N ASN A 2 11.75 -30.54 2.61
CA ASN A 2 10.93 -31.73 2.73
C ASN A 2 10.00 -31.54 3.93
N TYR A 3 8.80 -32.12 3.84
CA TYR A 3 7.86 -32.16 4.94
C TYR A 3 7.49 -33.62 5.24
N ARG A 4 7.53 -34.00 6.52
CA ARG A 4 7.09 -35.30 7.03
C ARG A 4 5.80 -35.16 7.83
N HIS A 5 5.06 -36.24 8.02
CA HIS A 5 4.01 -36.28 9.03
C HIS A 5 4.61 -36.27 10.43
N LEU A 6 3.82 -35.82 11.42
CA LEU A 6 4.15 -35.98 12.84
C LEU A 6 4.16 -37.46 13.24
N THR A 7 5.10 -37.82 14.11
CA THR A 7 5.12 -39.13 14.80
C THR A 7 4.09 -39.17 15.93
N GLU A 8 3.74 -40.38 16.40
CA GLU A 8 2.78 -40.55 17.49
C GLU A 8 3.23 -39.85 18.79
N ASP A 9 4.53 -39.91 19.12
CA ASP A 9 5.12 -39.22 20.27
C ASP A 9 5.02 -37.69 20.15
N GLU A 10 5.27 -37.12 18.97
CA GLU A 10 5.11 -35.68 18.72
C GLU A 10 3.64 -35.26 18.85
N VAL A 11 2.70 -36.05 18.33
CA VAL A 11 1.25 -35.79 18.47
C VAL A 11 0.82 -35.85 19.94
N LEU A 12 1.33 -36.81 20.73
CA LEU A 12 1.07 -36.88 22.17
C LEU A 12 1.67 -35.69 22.93
N ARG A 13 2.89 -35.27 22.55
CA ARG A 13 3.58 -34.12 23.13
C ARG A 13 2.83 -32.81 22.86
N LEU A 14 2.43 -32.55 21.61
CA LEU A 14 1.64 -31.38 21.24
C LEU A 14 0.28 -31.34 21.97
N LYS A 15 -0.41 -32.48 22.10
CA LYS A 15 -1.64 -32.58 22.91
C LYS A 15 -1.38 -32.23 24.39
N SER A 16 -0.25 -32.64 24.96
CA SER A 16 0.14 -32.27 26.34
C SER A 16 0.49 -30.78 26.49
N GLN A 17 0.85 -30.10 25.40
CA GLN A 17 1.08 -28.65 25.33
C GLN A 17 -0.21 -27.85 25.00
N SER A 18 -1.39 -28.44 25.25
CA SER A 18 -2.71 -27.87 24.96
C SER A 18 -2.98 -27.58 23.48
N CYS A 19 -2.28 -28.24 22.55
CA CYS A 19 -2.51 -28.05 21.12
C CYS A 19 -3.60 -28.98 20.58
N LEU A 20 -4.36 -28.49 19.62
CA LEU A 20 -5.49 -29.17 18.99
C LEU A 20 -5.28 -29.20 17.47
N ALA A 21 -5.70 -30.28 16.83
CA ALA A 21 -5.82 -30.34 15.37
C ALA A 21 -7.14 -31.00 15.00
N ASP A 22 -7.82 -30.47 13.97
CA ASP A 22 -9.02 -31.11 13.42
C ASP A 22 -8.67 -32.45 12.74
N ASP A 23 -7.48 -32.54 12.14
CA ASP A 23 -6.87 -33.77 11.60
C ASP A 23 -5.34 -33.68 11.71
N TRP A 24 -4.71 -34.55 12.51
CA TRP A 24 -3.25 -34.57 12.69
C TRP A 24 -2.51 -35.08 11.46
N GLY A 25 -3.15 -35.85 10.57
CA GLY A 25 -2.54 -36.32 9.32
C GLY A 25 -2.24 -35.19 8.34
N LYS A 26 -2.95 -34.06 8.46
CA LYS A 26 -2.77 -32.85 7.63
C LYS A 26 -1.77 -31.85 8.21
N VAL A 27 -1.27 -32.09 9.42
CA VAL A 27 -0.18 -31.31 10.01
C VAL A 27 1.13 -31.98 9.63
N MET A 28 1.88 -31.32 8.76
CA MET A 28 3.20 -31.76 8.32
C MET A 28 4.28 -30.82 8.84
N VAL A 29 5.47 -31.35 9.08
CA VAL A 29 6.59 -30.63 9.72
C VAL A 29 7.91 -30.87 8.99
N ALA A 30 8.87 -29.96 9.15
CA ALA A 30 10.25 -30.16 8.70
C ALA A 30 10.88 -31.40 9.33
N GLU A 31 11.95 -31.94 8.73
CA GLU A 31 12.62 -33.15 9.23
C GLU A 31 13.11 -32.95 10.68
N ASP A 32 13.88 -31.88 10.93
CA ASP A 32 14.43 -31.47 12.24
C ASP A 32 13.44 -30.66 13.13
N PHE A 33 12.13 -30.85 12.96
CA PHE A 33 11.12 -30.18 13.78
C PHE A 33 11.17 -30.60 15.26
N VAL A 34 10.98 -29.63 16.16
CA VAL A 34 10.96 -29.84 17.62
C VAL A 34 9.68 -29.25 18.21
N THR A 35 8.93 -30.06 18.95
CA THR A 35 7.62 -29.70 19.52
C THR A 35 7.69 -28.67 20.65
N GLU A 36 8.85 -28.48 21.29
CA GLU A 36 9.00 -27.76 22.56
C GLU A 36 8.53 -26.30 22.55
N PHE A 37 8.49 -25.64 21.38
CA PHE A 37 8.10 -24.23 21.26
C PHE A 37 6.68 -24.02 20.70
N VAL A 38 5.85 -25.07 20.64
CA VAL A 38 4.46 -25.02 20.18
C VAL A 38 3.50 -25.27 21.35
N HIS A 39 2.69 -24.27 21.71
CA HIS A 39 1.76 -24.32 22.84
C HIS A 39 0.42 -23.67 22.53
N HIS A 40 -0.66 -24.18 23.13
CA HIS A 40 -2.02 -23.62 23.02
C HIS A 40 -2.42 -23.24 21.58
N THR A 41 -2.01 -24.07 20.61
CA THR A 41 -2.16 -23.80 19.18
C THR A 41 -3.22 -24.72 18.57
N ARG A 42 -4.13 -24.17 17.78
CA ARG A 42 -5.13 -24.92 17.03
C ARG A 42 -4.79 -24.96 15.53
N PHE A 43 -4.72 -26.17 14.99
CA PHE A 43 -4.49 -26.45 13.57
C PHE A 43 -5.78 -26.92 12.90
N SER A 44 -6.01 -26.48 11.66
CA SER A 44 -7.16 -26.88 10.86
C SER A 44 -6.82 -26.81 9.36
N GLY A 45 -7.49 -27.63 8.55
CA GLY A 45 -7.13 -27.76 7.13
C GLY A 45 -5.71 -28.32 6.95
N ASP A 46 -5.00 -27.89 5.90
CA ASP A 46 -3.64 -28.35 5.59
C ASP A 46 -2.58 -27.42 6.20
N VAL A 47 -1.80 -27.90 7.17
CA VAL A 47 -0.81 -27.08 7.90
C VAL A 47 0.61 -27.61 7.69
N ARG A 48 1.56 -26.72 7.41
CA ARG A 48 2.99 -27.03 7.27
C ARG A 48 3.82 -26.16 8.20
N LEU A 49 4.71 -26.76 8.99
CA LEU A 49 5.58 -26.03 9.93
C LEU A 49 7.06 -26.27 9.62
N GLY A 50 7.85 -25.20 9.56
CA GLY A 50 9.31 -25.22 9.59
C GLY A 50 9.88 -25.52 10.98
N VAL A 51 11.20 -25.43 11.14
CA VAL A 51 11.87 -25.58 12.43
C VAL A 51 11.73 -24.32 13.29
N PHE A 52 11.85 -24.45 14.61
CA PHE A 52 11.90 -23.31 15.56
C PHE A 52 13.20 -23.40 16.36
N GLN A 53 14.22 -22.65 15.94
CA GLN A 53 15.58 -22.72 16.53
C GLN A 53 16.21 -21.33 16.80
N SER A 54 15.59 -20.24 16.34
CA SER A 54 16.09 -18.87 16.53
C SER A 54 15.53 -18.16 17.77
N GLU A 55 16.23 -17.12 18.23
CA GLU A 55 15.72 -16.11 19.16
C GLU A 55 15.63 -14.73 18.48
N PHE A 56 14.48 -14.07 18.64
CA PHE A 56 14.29 -12.67 18.32
C PHE A 56 14.69 -11.80 19.52
N THR A 57 15.36 -10.67 19.25
CA THR A 57 15.61 -9.63 20.26
C THR A 57 14.75 -8.40 19.93
N LEU A 58 13.78 -8.11 20.79
CA LEU A 58 12.85 -7.00 20.66
C LEU A 58 13.39 -5.70 21.28
N PRO A 59 12.82 -4.52 20.94
CA PRO A 59 13.11 -3.27 21.62
C PRO A 59 13.01 -3.39 23.15
N GLY A 60 13.93 -2.74 23.86
CA GLY A 60 14.10 -2.93 25.31
C GLY A 60 14.93 -4.15 25.72
N GLY A 61 15.41 -4.96 24.76
CA GLY A 61 16.30 -6.10 25.02
C GLY A 61 15.58 -7.38 25.45
N ILE A 62 14.25 -7.44 25.30
CA ILE A 62 13.46 -8.66 25.55
C ILE A 62 13.82 -9.69 24.47
N LYS A 63 14.21 -10.89 24.90
CA LYS A 63 14.38 -12.04 24.02
C LYS A 63 13.11 -12.87 23.95
N LYS A 64 12.77 -13.35 22.75
CA LYS A 64 11.71 -14.35 22.51
C LYS A 64 12.24 -15.44 21.59
N HIS A 65 12.03 -16.69 21.97
CA HIS A 65 12.30 -17.83 21.09
C HIS A 65 11.22 -17.93 19.99
N SER A 66 11.63 -18.34 18.78
CA SER A 66 10.74 -18.75 17.69
C SER A 66 9.79 -19.89 18.14
N GLY A 67 8.61 -19.99 17.51
CA GLY A 67 7.56 -20.92 17.91
C GLY A 67 6.14 -20.39 17.68
N LEU A 68 5.16 -21.13 18.20
CA LEU A 68 3.72 -20.82 18.12
C LEU A 68 3.11 -20.83 19.52
N ARG A 69 2.52 -19.72 19.98
CA ARG A 69 1.88 -19.64 21.31
C ARG A 69 0.55 -18.89 21.27
N HIS A 70 -0.55 -19.57 21.63
CA HIS A 70 -1.92 -19.02 21.55
C HIS A 70 -2.27 -18.55 20.12
N VAL A 71 -2.45 -19.51 19.21
CA VAL A 71 -2.65 -19.26 17.77
C VAL A 71 -3.69 -20.21 17.19
N THR A 72 -4.55 -19.74 16.29
CA THR A 72 -5.34 -20.61 15.39
C THR A 72 -4.84 -20.45 13.95
N LEU A 73 -4.52 -21.57 13.28
CA LEU A 73 -4.09 -21.63 11.89
C LEU A 73 -5.06 -22.47 11.04
N HIS A 74 -5.37 -21.99 9.83
CA HIS A 74 -6.20 -22.70 8.85
C HIS A 74 -5.62 -22.63 7.43
N ASN A 75 -5.20 -23.76 6.85
CA ASN A 75 -4.50 -23.78 5.55
C ASN A 75 -3.28 -22.84 5.52
N VAL A 76 -2.31 -23.06 6.42
CA VAL A 76 -1.14 -22.17 6.58
C VAL A 76 0.15 -22.96 6.45
N THR A 77 1.08 -22.44 5.63
CA THR A 77 2.50 -22.83 5.67
C THR A 77 3.27 -21.79 6.47
N VAL A 78 3.93 -22.22 7.54
CA VAL A 78 4.84 -21.40 8.36
C VAL A 78 6.27 -21.86 8.08
N GLY A 79 7.11 -20.97 7.57
CA GLY A 79 8.54 -21.24 7.37
C GLY A 79 9.33 -21.38 8.68
N ASP A 80 10.59 -21.82 8.54
CA ASP A 80 11.55 -21.88 9.64
C ASP A 80 11.67 -20.56 10.42
N ASN A 81 11.94 -20.68 11.72
CA ASN A 81 12.32 -19.63 12.65
C ASN A 81 11.28 -18.52 12.86
N CYS A 82 10.04 -18.69 12.41
CA CYS A 82 8.96 -17.76 12.70
C CYS A 82 8.59 -17.72 14.20
N CYS A 83 8.15 -16.57 14.68
CA CYS A 83 7.55 -16.38 16.00
C CYS A 83 6.13 -15.84 15.81
N ILE A 84 5.12 -16.64 16.16
CA ILE A 84 3.71 -16.25 16.04
C ILE A 84 3.07 -16.40 17.42
N GLU A 85 2.71 -15.29 18.05
CA GLU A 85 2.19 -15.27 19.43
C GLU A 85 0.91 -14.45 19.60
N ASN A 86 0.02 -14.94 20.47
CA ASN A 86 -1.13 -14.21 21.03
C ASN A 86 -2.13 -13.71 19.96
N ILE A 87 -2.34 -14.53 18.91
CA ILE A 87 -3.33 -14.28 17.85
C ILE A 87 -4.72 -14.52 18.43
N GLN A 88 -5.49 -13.45 18.63
CA GLN A 88 -6.78 -13.50 19.35
C GLN A 88 -7.90 -14.18 18.56
N ASN A 89 -7.68 -14.44 17.27
CA ASN A 89 -8.67 -14.98 16.33
C ASN A 89 -8.05 -16.12 15.50
N TYR A 90 -7.75 -15.93 14.21
CA TYR A 90 -7.06 -16.93 13.38
C TYR A 90 -6.30 -16.33 12.18
N ILE A 91 -5.20 -16.95 11.79
CA ILE A 91 -4.54 -16.72 10.48
C ILE A 91 -4.96 -17.83 9.51
N ALA A 92 -5.34 -17.48 8.28
CA ALA A 92 -5.89 -18.45 7.32
C ALA A 92 -5.55 -18.20 5.85
N ASN A 93 -5.31 -19.27 5.09
CA ASN A 93 -4.99 -19.27 3.66
C ASN A 93 -3.75 -18.38 3.34
N TYR A 94 -2.63 -18.63 4.03
CA TYR A 94 -1.37 -17.88 3.85
C TYR A 94 -0.13 -18.80 3.83
N GLU A 95 0.85 -18.44 3.01
CA GLU A 95 2.24 -18.89 3.12
C GLU A 95 3.06 -17.80 3.81
N ILE A 96 3.82 -18.15 4.86
CA ILE A 96 4.59 -17.22 5.71
C ILE A 96 6.07 -17.59 5.62
N GLY A 97 6.89 -16.67 5.12
CA GLY A 97 8.33 -16.80 4.94
C GLY A 97 9.14 -16.79 6.24
N HIS A 98 10.42 -17.13 6.12
CA HIS A 98 11.32 -17.44 7.23
C HIS A 98 11.61 -16.24 8.15
N ASP A 99 11.97 -16.53 9.41
CA ASP A 99 12.37 -15.53 10.42
C ASP A 99 11.33 -14.39 10.60
N THR A 100 10.05 -14.69 10.37
CA THR A 100 8.95 -13.73 10.44
C THR A 100 8.37 -13.64 11.86
N PHE A 101 8.12 -12.42 12.33
CA PHE A 101 7.59 -12.14 13.67
C PHE A 101 6.17 -11.57 13.59
N ILE A 102 5.22 -12.21 14.27
CA ILE A 102 3.79 -11.82 14.28
C ILE A 102 3.27 -11.86 15.73
N GLU A 103 2.81 -10.72 16.27
CA GLU A 103 2.28 -10.64 17.64
C GLU A 103 1.01 -9.77 17.74
N ASN A 104 0.05 -10.24 18.55
CA ASN A 104 -1.21 -9.56 18.89
C ASN A 104 -2.03 -9.14 17.65
N VAL A 105 -2.45 -10.13 16.86
CA VAL A 105 -3.21 -9.91 15.63
C VAL A 105 -4.63 -10.47 15.75
N ASP A 106 -5.60 -9.69 15.27
CA ASP A 106 -7.00 -10.07 15.02
C ASP A 106 -7.35 -9.56 13.61
N ILE A 107 -7.07 -10.28 12.52
CA ILE A 107 -7.42 -11.68 12.32
C ILE A 107 -6.26 -12.55 11.75
N ILE A 108 -5.97 -12.83 10.47
CA ILE A 108 -6.55 -12.44 9.18
C ILE A 108 -6.46 -13.56 8.11
N LEU A 109 -7.06 -13.33 6.93
CA LEU A 109 -7.50 -14.35 5.97
C LEU A 109 -7.24 -13.94 4.49
N VAL A 110 -7.06 -14.90 3.59
CA VAL A 110 -7.41 -14.74 2.16
C VAL A 110 -8.72 -15.46 1.87
N ASP A 111 -9.66 -14.77 1.23
CA ASP A 111 -11.04 -15.21 1.00
C ASP A 111 -11.40 -15.08 -0.48
N GLY A 112 -11.87 -16.18 -1.05
CA GLY A 112 -12.03 -16.35 -2.49
C GLY A 112 -10.71 -16.29 -3.27
N LEU A 113 -10.83 -16.12 -4.59
CA LEU A 113 -9.70 -15.87 -5.49
C LEU A 113 -9.40 -14.35 -5.50
N SER A 114 -8.25 -13.95 -4.95
CA SER A 114 -7.82 -12.55 -4.91
C SER A 114 -6.78 -12.23 -5.99
N LYS A 115 -6.75 -10.97 -6.43
CA LYS A 115 -5.67 -10.38 -7.25
C LYS A 115 -4.71 -9.51 -6.44
N PHE A 116 -5.02 -9.24 -5.16
CA PHE A 116 -4.17 -8.47 -4.23
C PHE A 116 -3.90 -7.04 -4.77
N GLY A 117 -4.97 -6.29 -5.00
CA GLY A 117 -4.96 -4.93 -5.58
C GLY A 117 -4.63 -4.85 -7.07
N ASN A 118 -4.03 -5.88 -7.65
CA ASN A 118 -3.57 -5.84 -9.03
C ASN A 118 -4.74 -5.87 -10.03
N GLY A 119 -4.81 -4.87 -10.91
CA GLY A 119 -5.91 -4.66 -11.85
C GLY A 119 -7.05 -3.78 -11.34
N VAL A 120 -6.97 -3.23 -10.12
CA VAL A 120 -7.91 -2.19 -9.65
C VAL A 120 -7.82 -0.97 -10.55
N GLU A 121 -8.97 -0.43 -10.96
CA GLU A 121 -9.06 0.82 -11.72
C GLU A 121 -9.07 2.04 -10.79
N VAL A 122 -8.22 3.02 -11.10
CA VAL A 122 -8.01 4.25 -10.32
C VAL A 122 -8.31 5.49 -11.17
N SER A 123 -9.22 6.34 -10.68
CA SER A 123 -9.86 7.44 -11.43
C SER A 123 -9.07 8.75 -11.37
N VAL A 124 -7.85 8.76 -11.93
CA VAL A 124 -7.01 9.96 -11.92
C VAL A 124 -7.51 11.08 -12.83
N LEU A 125 -7.22 12.31 -12.43
CA LEU A 125 -7.47 13.59 -13.11
C LEU A 125 -8.95 13.95 -13.33
N ASN A 126 -9.88 13.00 -13.22
CA ASN A 126 -11.31 13.28 -13.20
C ASN A 126 -11.98 12.40 -12.15
N GLU A 127 -12.58 13.02 -11.13
CA GLU A 127 -13.30 12.31 -10.06
C GLU A 127 -14.57 11.61 -10.58
N THR A 128 -15.05 11.94 -11.78
CA THR A 128 -16.13 11.21 -12.46
C THR A 128 -15.65 10.13 -13.44
N GLY A 129 -14.37 9.75 -13.41
CA GLY A 129 -13.79 8.66 -14.22
C GLY A 129 -13.50 9.00 -15.69
N GLY A 130 -13.38 7.97 -16.52
CA GLY A 130 -12.98 8.04 -17.93
C GLY A 130 -11.47 8.25 -18.15
N ARG A 131 -10.63 8.05 -17.14
CA ARG A 131 -9.16 8.13 -17.19
C ARG A 131 -8.49 7.03 -16.36
N GLU A 132 -9.19 5.92 -16.20
CA GLU A 132 -8.86 4.81 -15.31
C GLU A 132 -7.47 4.22 -15.60
N VAL A 133 -6.62 4.20 -14.57
CA VAL A 133 -5.33 3.51 -14.59
C VAL A 133 -5.44 2.23 -13.78
N LEU A 134 -5.08 1.10 -14.39
CA LEU A 134 -5.10 -0.21 -13.73
C LEU A 134 -3.81 -0.39 -12.89
N ILE A 135 -3.92 -0.25 -11.57
CA ILE A 135 -2.75 -0.35 -10.68
C ILE A 135 -2.26 -1.79 -10.57
N ASN A 136 -0.94 -1.95 -10.54
CA ASN A 136 -0.29 -3.26 -10.47
C ASN A 136 1.15 -3.13 -9.98
N ASP A 137 1.74 -4.24 -9.54
CA ASP A 137 3.10 -4.34 -8.96
C ASP A 137 4.22 -3.83 -9.89
N LYS A 138 3.91 -3.56 -11.17
CA LYS A 138 4.86 -3.10 -12.21
C LYS A 138 4.45 -1.80 -12.90
N LEU A 139 3.50 -1.05 -12.33
CA LEU A 139 3.03 0.21 -12.92
C LEU A 139 4.12 1.30 -12.85
N SER A 140 4.66 1.69 -14.00
CA SER A 140 5.51 2.89 -14.12
C SER A 140 4.69 4.14 -14.42
N ALA A 141 5.24 5.31 -14.05
CA ALA A 141 4.68 6.62 -14.38
C ALA A 141 4.40 6.78 -15.89
N HIS A 142 5.26 6.22 -16.75
CA HIS A 142 5.08 6.25 -18.20
C HIS A 142 3.85 5.46 -18.67
N GLN A 143 3.63 4.24 -18.13
CA GLN A 143 2.45 3.45 -18.46
C GLN A 143 1.17 4.12 -17.95
N ALA A 144 1.18 4.63 -16.72
CA ALA A 144 0.05 5.35 -16.14
C ALA A 144 -0.30 6.62 -16.94
N TYR A 145 0.70 7.40 -17.34
CA TYR A 145 0.53 8.61 -18.16
C TYR A 145 -0.07 8.29 -19.54
N ILE A 146 0.37 7.19 -20.17
CA ILE A 146 -0.21 6.71 -21.43
C ILE A 146 -1.67 6.29 -21.24
N LEU A 147 -1.98 5.50 -20.20
CA LEU A 147 -3.36 5.08 -19.88
C LEU A 147 -4.28 6.29 -19.65
N ALA A 148 -3.89 7.21 -18.76
CA ALA A 148 -4.71 8.34 -18.35
C ALA A 148 -4.93 9.39 -19.46
N LEU A 149 -3.92 9.67 -20.31
CA LEU A 149 -3.99 10.76 -21.29
C LEU A 149 -4.20 10.30 -22.74
N TYR A 150 -3.73 9.13 -23.15
CA TYR A 150 -3.79 8.67 -24.56
C TYR A 150 -5.08 7.88 -24.87
N ARG A 151 -6.15 8.11 -24.09
CA ARG A 151 -7.49 7.52 -24.27
C ARG A 151 -8.12 7.71 -25.66
N HIS A 152 -7.57 8.60 -26.49
CA HIS A 152 -7.91 8.74 -27.90
C HIS A 152 -7.36 7.61 -28.80
N ARG A 153 -6.60 6.65 -28.25
CA ARG A 153 -6.01 5.49 -28.95
C ARG A 153 -6.59 4.18 -28.40
N PRO A 154 -7.84 3.81 -28.75
CA PRO A 154 -8.55 2.71 -28.10
C PRO A 154 -7.83 1.36 -28.19
N GLU A 155 -7.16 1.05 -29.31
CA GLU A 155 -6.37 -0.19 -29.42
C GLU A 155 -5.20 -0.23 -28.43
N LEU A 156 -4.46 0.88 -28.28
CA LEU A 156 -3.34 0.97 -27.34
C LEU A 156 -3.81 0.77 -25.89
N ILE A 157 -4.91 1.43 -25.50
CA ILE A 157 -5.51 1.27 -24.16
C ILE A 157 -5.98 -0.18 -23.96
N CYS A 158 -6.66 -0.77 -24.95
CA CYS A 158 -7.09 -2.17 -24.91
C CYS A 158 -5.91 -3.13 -24.71
N ARG A 159 -4.84 -3.00 -25.51
CA ARG A 159 -3.60 -3.79 -25.38
C ARG A 159 -2.97 -3.64 -23.99
N MET A 160 -2.93 -2.42 -23.44
CA MET A 160 -2.37 -2.15 -22.11
C MET A 160 -3.25 -2.71 -20.97
N LYS A 161 -4.57 -2.65 -21.08
CA LYS A 161 -5.47 -3.35 -20.15
C LYS A 161 -5.22 -4.86 -20.20
N SER A 162 -5.17 -5.47 -21.39
CA SER A 162 -4.86 -6.91 -21.54
C SER A 162 -3.51 -7.34 -20.97
N ILE A 163 -2.47 -6.50 -21.02
CA ILE A 163 -1.17 -6.76 -20.36
C ILE A 163 -1.34 -6.77 -18.84
N THR A 164 -2.11 -5.83 -18.29
CA THR A 164 -2.38 -5.78 -16.85
C THR A 164 -3.26 -6.95 -16.41
N ASP A 165 -4.33 -7.26 -17.17
CA ASP A 165 -5.19 -8.42 -16.92
C ASP A 165 -4.40 -9.73 -16.92
N PHE A 166 -3.49 -9.93 -17.89
CA PHE A 166 -2.60 -11.09 -17.92
C PHE A 166 -1.72 -11.16 -16.67
N TYR A 167 -1.16 -10.04 -16.22
CA TYR A 167 -0.36 -9.98 -14.99
C TYR A 167 -1.21 -10.31 -13.76
N SER A 168 -2.33 -9.61 -13.56
CA SER A 168 -3.20 -9.77 -12.40
C SER A 168 -3.87 -11.14 -12.33
N ASN A 169 -4.21 -11.75 -13.48
CA ASN A 169 -4.72 -13.12 -13.53
C ASN A 169 -3.61 -14.16 -13.25
N LYS A 170 -2.37 -13.92 -13.70
CA LYS A 170 -1.22 -14.78 -13.39
C LYS A 170 -0.88 -14.77 -11.90
N HIS A 171 -1.05 -13.63 -11.24
CA HIS A 171 -0.81 -13.45 -9.80
C HIS A 171 -2.10 -13.53 -8.96
N ALA A 172 -3.17 -14.11 -9.51
CA ALA A 172 -4.40 -14.39 -8.76
C ALA A 172 -4.24 -15.69 -7.95
N SER A 173 -4.64 -15.67 -6.67
CA SER A 173 -4.51 -16.81 -5.76
C SER A 173 -5.59 -16.78 -4.68
N SER A 174 -5.97 -17.96 -4.18
CA SER A 174 -6.77 -18.12 -2.95
C SER A 174 -5.91 -18.26 -1.69
N VAL A 175 -4.58 -18.17 -1.83
CA VAL A 175 -3.58 -18.21 -0.76
C VAL A 175 -2.70 -16.96 -0.88
N GLY A 176 -2.56 -16.22 0.21
CA GLY A 176 -1.72 -15.03 0.29
C GLY A 176 -0.27 -15.37 0.64
N THR A 177 0.63 -14.40 0.48
CA THR A 177 2.05 -14.56 0.82
C THR A 177 2.48 -13.47 1.79
N ILE A 178 3.15 -13.88 2.87
CA ILE A 178 3.95 -13.02 3.75
C ILE A 178 5.41 -13.41 3.54
N GLY A 179 6.26 -12.44 3.20
CA GLY A 179 7.68 -12.65 2.90
C GLY A 179 8.54 -13.06 4.09
N ASN A 180 9.85 -13.16 3.85
CA ASN A 180 10.86 -13.45 4.87
C ASN A 180 11.19 -12.20 5.71
N HIS A 181 11.60 -12.38 6.96
CA HIS A 181 11.98 -11.31 7.90
C HIS A 181 10.89 -10.23 8.10
N VAL A 182 9.62 -10.56 7.86
CA VAL A 182 8.51 -9.62 8.03
C VAL A 182 8.20 -9.47 9.52
N MET A 183 7.80 -8.26 9.93
CA MET A 183 7.45 -7.93 11.31
C MET A 183 6.04 -7.33 11.37
N ILE A 184 5.09 -8.02 12.01
CA ILE A 184 3.71 -7.59 12.19
C ILE A 184 3.40 -7.50 13.69
N LEU A 185 3.17 -6.29 14.20
CA LEU A 185 2.96 -6.00 15.61
C LEU A 185 1.65 -5.24 15.82
N ASN A 186 0.74 -5.78 16.64
CA ASN A 186 -0.56 -5.18 16.98
C ASN A 186 -1.39 -4.79 15.73
N THR A 187 -2.18 -5.71 15.15
CA THR A 187 -2.88 -5.42 13.88
C THR A 187 -4.31 -5.98 13.80
N GLY A 188 -5.24 -5.15 13.31
CA GLY A 188 -6.70 -5.38 13.31
C GLY A 188 -7.38 -5.69 11.95
N SER A 189 -6.65 -5.67 10.83
CA SER A 189 -7.06 -6.31 9.57
C SER A 189 -6.00 -6.19 8.46
N ILE A 190 -5.74 -7.29 7.75
CA ILE A 190 -4.91 -7.42 6.53
C ILE A 190 -5.50 -8.52 5.61
N LYS A 191 -6.68 -8.30 5.03
CA LYS A 191 -7.42 -9.37 4.31
C LYS A 191 -7.19 -9.27 2.80
N ASN A 192 -6.95 -10.38 2.12
CA ASN A 192 -6.62 -10.42 0.68
C ASN A 192 -5.38 -9.58 0.27
N VAL A 193 -4.28 -9.64 1.03
CA VAL A 193 -3.04 -8.86 0.78
C VAL A 193 -1.83 -9.75 0.50
N ARG A 194 -0.89 -9.29 -0.35
CA ARG A 194 0.47 -9.85 -0.46
C ARG A 194 1.48 -8.93 0.23
N ILE A 195 2.38 -9.48 1.03
CA ILE A 195 3.41 -8.76 1.79
C ILE A 195 4.79 -9.29 1.39
N GLY A 196 5.66 -8.43 0.85
CA GLY A 196 7.04 -8.78 0.50
C GLY A 196 8.00 -8.82 1.69
N ASP A 197 9.21 -9.31 1.45
CA ASP A 197 10.26 -9.52 2.46
C ASP A 197 10.65 -8.22 3.18
N TYR A 198 11.09 -8.33 4.44
CA TYR A 198 11.53 -7.22 5.31
C TYR A 198 10.48 -6.11 5.53
N CYS A 199 9.19 -6.38 5.28
CA CYS A 199 8.13 -5.43 5.57
C CYS A 199 7.93 -5.26 7.08
N HIS A 200 7.77 -4.03 7.55
CA HIS A 200 7.41 -3.72 8.93
C HIS A 200 5.98 -3.15 8.99
N ILE A 201 5.10 -3.77 9.78
CA ILE A 201 3.72 -3.36 10.01
C ILE A 201 3.52 -3.24 11.52
N CYS A 202 3.20 -2.05 12.04
CA CYS A 202 3.12 -1.79 13.47
C CYS A 202 1.95 -0.88 13.83
N GLY A 203 0.97 -1.38 14.60
CA GLY A 203 -0.19 -0.59 15.03
C GLY A 203 -1.19 -0.24 13.92
N THR A 204 -1.07 -0.87 12.75
CA THR A 204 -1.94 -0.68 11.58
C THR A 204 -3.31 -1.31 11.81
N CYS A 205 -4.41 -0.64 11.41
CA CYS A 205 -5.76 -1.08 11.79
C CYS A 205 -6.60 -1.68 10.65
N ARG A 206 -6.39 -1.32 9.37
CA ARG A 206 -7.05 -2.03 8.26
C ARG A 206 -6.33 -1.92 6.90
N LEU A 207 -6.02 -3.07 6.31
CA LEU A 207 -5.57 -3.23 4.93
C LEU A 207 -6.51 -4.22 4.21
N TYR A 208 -7.12 -3.83 3.07
CA TYR A 208 -7.93 -4.74 2.25
C TYR A 208 -7.60 -4.67 0.75
N ASN A 209 -7.43 -5.85 0.13
CA ASN A 209 -7.12 -6.05 -1.29
C ASN A 209 -5.93 -5.22 -1.81
N GLY A 210 -4.70 -5.66 -1.52
CA GLY A 210 -3.51 -4.93 -1.99
C GLY A 210 -2.21 -5.72 -2.00
N SER A 211 -1.14 -5.09 -2.51
CA SER A 211 0.22 -5.67 -2.51
C SER A 211 1.24 -4.68 -1.96
N ILE A 212 2.07 -5.16 -1.03
CA ILE A 212 3.15 -4.41 -0.39
C ILE A 212 4.48 -4.98 -0.92
N ASN A 213 5.05 -4.32 -1.94
CA ASN A 213 6.23 -4.79 -2.66
C ASN A 213 7.53 -4.37 -1.95
N SER A 214 7.74 -4.93 -0.75
CA SER A 214 8.92 -4.76 0.12
C SER A 214 10.08 -5.69 -0.27
N ASN A 215 11.31 -5.32 0.11
CA ASN A 215 12.53 -6.12 -0.02
C ASN A 215 13.61 -5.67 0.99
N ALA A 216 14.74 -6.37 1.05
CA ALA A 216 15.83 -6.14 2.01
C ALA A 216 16.52 -4.78 1.85
N GLU A 217 16.72 -4.33 0.62
CA GLU A 217 17.45 -3.11 0.28
C GLU A 217 16.61 -1.85 0.47
N ALA A 218 15.29 -1.98 0.36
CA ALA A 218 14.30 -0.92 0.44
C ALA A 218 13.00 -1.47 1.08
N PRO A 219 13.00 -1.71 2.40
CA PRO A 219 11.82 -2.22 3.11
C PRO A 219 10.66 -1.22 3.06
N VAL A 220 9.43 -1.74 3.17
CA VAL A 220 8.23 -0.92 3.37
C VAL A 220 7.86 -0.89 4.85
N HIS A 221 7.55 0.31 5.33
CA HIS A 221 7.09 0.54 6.70
C HIS A 221 5.64 1.04 6.69
N LEU A 222 4.74 0.29 7.32
CA LEU A 222 3.37 0.70 7.64
C LEU A 222 3.25 0.86 9.17
N GLY A 223 2.86 2.05 9.60
CA GLY A 223 2.80 2.38 11.02
C GLY A 223 1.38 2.53 11.57
N HIS A 224 1.25 3.40 12.56
CA HIS A 224 0.15 3.40 13.51
C HIS A 224 -1.12 4.03 12.91
N GLY A 225 -2.26 3.36 13.09
CA GLY A 225 -3.56 3.86 12.64
C GLY A 225 -3.74 3.92 11.12
N VAL A 226 -2.78 3.41 10.33
CA VAL A 226 -2.84 3.40 8.87
C VAL A 226 -4.01 2.55 8.37
N ILE A 227 -4.70 3.06 7.34
CA ILE A 227 -5.83 2.40 6.68
C ILE A 227 -5.59 2.41 5.18
N CYS A 228 -5.72 1.26 4.50
CA CYS A 228 -5.68 1.19 3.04
C CYS A 228 -6.70 0.20 2.45
N ASP A 229 -7.49 0.66 1.48
CA ASP A 229 -8.37 -0.18 0.65
C ASP A 229 -7.94 -0.09 -0.82
N ASP A 230 -7.88 -1.23 -1.51
CA ASP A 230 -7.58 -1.35 -2.95
C ASP A 230 -6.26 -0.66 -3.37
N PHE A 231 -5.11 -1.23 -2.97
CA PHE A 231 -3.83 -0.52 -3.02
C PHE A 231 -2.65 -1.31 -3.60
N ILE A 232 -1.64 -0.59 -4.10
CA ILE A 232 -0.30 -1.13 -4.39
C ILE A 232 0.72 -0.19 -3.75
N ILE A 233 1.63 -0.72 -2.92
CA ILE A 233 2.69 0.05 -2.25
C ILE A 233 4.05 -0.52 -2.66
N SER A 234 4.99 0.35 -3.00
CA SER A 234 6.30 -0.01 -3.55
C SER A 234 7.45 0.18 -2.56
N SER A 235 8.53 -0.60 -2.77
CA SER A 235 9.77 -0.61 -1.99
C SER A 235 10.27 0.75 -1.49
N GLY A 236 10.72 0.80 -0.23
CA GLY A 236 11.30 1.98 0.42
C GLY A 236 10.26 3.00 0.88
N SER A 237 8.96 2.74 0.72
CA SER A 237 7.90 3.64 1.15
C SER A 237 7.66 3.56 2.65
N HIS A 238 7.29 4.69 3.24
CA HIS A 238 6.96 4.83 4.65
C HIS A 238 5.59 5.51 4.79
N ILE A 239 4.64 4.81 5.40
CA ILE A 239 3.26 5.26 5.57
C ILE A 239 2.92 5.10 7.05
N ASP A 240 2.62 6.19 7.76
CA ASP A 240 2.47 6.19 9.24
C ASP A 240 1.42 7.22 9.71
N ASP A 241 1.32 7.45 11.02
CA ASP A 241 0.60 8.56 11.66
C ASP A 241 -0.85 8.74 11.17
N GLY A 242 -1.59 7.64 11.03
CA GLY A 242 -3.02 7.66 10.65
C GLY A 242 -3.29 7.95 9.17
N ALA A 243 -2.32 7.79 8.26
CA ALA A 243 -2.54 7.98 6.84
C ALA A 243 -3.61 7.03 6.26
N MET A 244 -4.47 7.55 5.38
CA MET A 244 -5.62 6.85 4.80
C MET A 244 -5.53 6.79 3.27
N LEU A 245 -5.54 5.59 2.69
CA LEU A 245 -5.43 5.36 1.24
C LEU A 245 -6.66 4.59 0.70
N SER A 246 -7.25 5.02 -0.41
CA SER A 246 -8.32 4.28 -1.09
C SER A 246 -8.15 4.32 -2.61
N ARG A 247 -8.06 3.16 -3.27
CA ARG A 247 -7.80 3.04 -4.73
C ARG A 247 -6.57 3.85 -5.14
N CYS A 248 -5.41 3.45 -4.61
CA CYS A 248 -4.17 4.23 -4.71
C CYS A 248 -2.94 3.40 -5.11
N PHE A 249 -2.07 4.00 -5.91
CA PHE A 249 -0.71 3.49 -6.17
C PHE A 249 0.32 4.36 -5.44
N ILE A 250 1.13 3.73 -4.60
CA ILE A 250 2.26 4.36 -3.92
C ILE A 250 3.55 3.79 -4.52
N GLY A 251 4.23 4.63 -5.30
CA GLY A 251 5.52 4.37 -5.93
C GLY A 251 6.68 4.33 -4.94
N GLN A 252 7.90 4.10 -5.45
CA GLN A 252 9.06 3.82 -4.60
C GLN A 252 9.52 5.04 -3.78
N ALA A 253 9.97 4.79 -2.55
CA ALA A 253 10.48 5.81 -1.63
C ALA A 253 9.51 6.97 -1.34
N CYS A 254 8.19 6.71 -1.39
CA CYS A 254 7.17 7.68 -1.01
C CYS A 254 7.03 7.81 0.51
N ARG A 255 6.60 8.99 1.00
CA ARG A 255 6.31 9.25 2.41
C ARG A 255 4.90 9.82 2.59
N LEU A 256 4.03 9.14 3.32
CA LEU A 256 2.67 9.60 3.57
C LEU A 256 2.36 9.51 5.08
N GLY A 257 1.93 10.61 5.71
CA GLY A 257 1.84 10.67 7.17
C GLY A 257 1.04 11.83 7.72
N HIS A 258 1.05 11.98 9.05
CA HIS A 258 0.35 13.04 9.78
C HIS A 258 -1.15 13.19 9.41
N ASN A 259 -1.86 12.06 9.33
CA ASN A 259 -3.26 11.93 8.90
C ASN A 259 -3.52 12.42 7.46
N TYR A 260 -2.57 12.23 6.55
CA TYR A 260 -2.77 12.50 5.12
C TYR A 260 -3.77 11.52 4.50
N SER A 261 -4.76 12.04 3.78
CA SER A 261 -5.76 11.25 3.06
C SER A 261 -5.48 11.24 1.55
N ALA A 262 -5.62 10.08 0.92
CA ALA A 262 -5.51 9.91 -0.53
C ALA A 262 -6.61 9.00 -1.08
N SER A 263 -7.31 9.47 -2.11
CA SER A 263 -8.33 8.73 -2.86
C SER A 263 -8.08 8.83 -4.37
N GLU A 264 -8.33 7.74 -5.10
CA GLU A 264 -8.25 7.69 -6.57
C GLU A 264 -6.91 8.17 -7.16
N SER A 265 -5.81 8.06 -6.40
CA SER A 265 -4.57 8.81 -6.65
C SER A 265 -3.34 7.95 -6.91
N LEU A 266 -2.47 8.41 -7.80
CA LEU A 266 -1.21 7.76 -8.14
C LEU A 266 -0.04 8.64 -7.71
N PHE A 267 0.77 8.15 -6.77
CA PHE A 267 2.02 8.76 -6.34
C PHE A 267 3.18 7.98 -6.94
N PHE A 268 4.04 8.62 -7.72
CA PHE A 268 5.27 8.03 -8.26
C PHE A 268 6.49 8.40 -7.42
N SER A 269 7.68 7.99 -7.83
CA SER A 269 8.84 7.88 -6.94
C SER A 269 9.22 9.17 -6.20
N ASN A 270 9.55 9.04 -4.92
CA ASN A 270 9.96 10.12 -4.02
C ASN A 270 8.90 11.23 -3.80
N CYS A 271 7.60 10.92 -3.92
CA CYS A 271 6.54 11.85 -3.51
C CYS A 271 6.39 11.89 -1.99
N GLN A 272 5.95 13.05 -1.46
CA GLN A 272 5.64 13.21 -0.04
C GLN A 272 4.25 13.85 0.14
N GLY A 273 3.45 13.26 1.02
CA GLY A 273 2.12 13.74 1.40
C GLY A 273 1.94 13.72 2.91
N GLU A 274 2.17 14.85 3.57
CA GLU A 274 1.80 15.04 4.98
C GLU A 274 0.60 15.99 5.10
N ASN A 275 -0.15 15.89 6.20
CA ASN A 275 -0.91 17.02 6.75
C ASN A 275 -2.03 17.59 5.82
N GLY A 276 -2.60 16.81 4.91
CA GLY A 276 -3.50 17.30 3.86
C GLY A 276 -4.22 16.18 3.12
N GLU A 277 -4.76 16.50 1.94
CA GLU A 277 -5.63 15.62 1.16
C GLU A 277 -5.25 15.56 -0.33
N ALA A 278 -5.41 14.39 -0.93
CA ALA A 278 -5.35 14.15 -2.38
C ALA A 278 -6.58 13.40 -2.90
N CYS A 279 -7.28 13.96 -3.89
CA CYS A 279 -8.35 13.26 -4.62
C CYS A 279 -8.07 13.25 -6.13
N ALA A 280 -8.12 12.07 -6.76
CA ALA A 280 -7.94 11.90 -8.20
C ALA A 280 -6.66 12.55 -8.77
N ILE A 281 -5.51 12.49 -8.09
CA ILE A 281 -4.27 13.15 -8.57
C ILE A 281 -3.32 12.20 -9.31
N PHE A 282 -2.61 12.76 -10.29
CA PHE A 282 -1.44 12.14 -10.90
C PHE A 282 -0.19 12.84 -10.36
N ALA A 283 0.27 12.39 -9.19
CA ALA A 283 1.49 12.87 -8.55
C ALA A 283 2.72 12.16 -9.16
N GLY A 284 3.20 12.67 -10.29
CA GLY A 284 4.48 12.30 -10.87
C GLY A 284 5.66 12.56 -9.91
N PRO A 285 6.85 11.97 -10.16
CA PRO A 285 7.93 11.91 -9.19
C PRO A 285 8.28 13.25 -8.53
N PHE A 286 8.65 13.21 -7.24
CA PHE A 286 8.94 14.39 -6.41
C PHE A 286 7.79 15.41 -6.31
N THR A 287 6.52 14.97 -6.28
CA THR A 287 5.40 15.82 -5.86
C THR A 287 5.34 15.85 -4.33
N VAL A 288 5.37 17.04 -3.73
CA VAL A 288 5.57 17.23 -2.27
C VAL A 288 4.55 18.19 -1.69
N THR A 289 3.81 17.73 -0.69
CA THR A 289 3.10 18.57 0.30
C THR A 289 3.46 18.13 1.72
N HIS A 290 3.63 19.10 2.62
CA HIS A 290 4.15 18.87 3.97
C HIS A 290 3.35 19.56 5.10
N HIS A 291 2.60 20.62 4.78
CA HIS A 291 1.99 21.50 5.78
C HIS A 291 0.45 21.52 5.67
N LYS A 292 -0.22 21.75 6.82
CA LYS A 292 -1.67 21.95 6.86
C LYS A 292 -2.05 23.27 6.16
N SER A 293 -3.17 23.36 5.44
CA SER A 293 -4.13 22.32 5.03
C SER A 293 -4.15 22.23 3.50
N THR A 294 -3.11 21.67 2.91
CA THR A 294 -3.03 21.52 1.44
C THR A 294 -4.09 20.53 0.95
N LEU A 295 -4.80 20.93 -0.10
CA LEU A 295 -5.71 20.09 -0.86
C LEU A 295 -5.21 20.00 -2.31
N LEU A 296 -4.95 18.80 -2.80
CA LEU A 296 -4.61 18.52 -4.21
C LEU A 296 -5.74 17.72 -4.84
N ILE A 297 -6.44 18.27 -5.83
CA ILE A 297 -7.50 17.52 -6.54
C ILE A 297 -7.34 17.55 -8.06
N ALA A 298 -7.75 16.48 -8.73
CA ALA A 298 -7.89 16.38 -10.18
C ALA A 298 -6.70 16.95 -10.99
N GLY A 299 -5.48 16.80 -10.47
CA GLY A 299 -4.31 17.53 -10.94
C GLY A 299 -3.18 16.60 -11.36
N MET A 300 -2.52 16.95 -12.47
CA MET A 300 -1.24 16.35 -12.84
C MET A 300 -0.10 17.21 -12.30
N PHE A 301 0.82 16.59 -11.58
CA PHE A 301 1.93 17.23 -10.88
C PHE A 301 3.24 16.48 -11.15
N SER A 302 4.39 17.15 -11.14
CA SER A 302 5.70 16.49 -11.14
C SER A 302 6.81 17.44 -10.67
N PHE A 303 7.72 16.96 -9.82
CA PHE A 303 8.72 17.80 -9.13
C PHE A 303 8.07 19.03 -8.43
N MET A 304 6.80 18.91 -8.06
CA MET A 304 5.95 20.01 -7.62
C MET A 304 6.07 20.20 -6.11
N ASN A 305 6.18 21.45 -5.66
CA ASN A 305 6.19 21.80 -4.24
C ASN A 305 4.96 22.63 -3.88
N ALA A 306 4.06 22.05 -3.06
CA ALA A 306 2.85 22.73 -2.60
C ALA A 306 3.13 23.57 -1.34
N GLY A 307 2.87 24.87 -1.42
CA GLY A 307 2.88 25.76 -0.26
C GLY A 307 1.74 25.47 0.72
N SER A 308 1.90 25.86 1.99
CA SER A 308 0.93 25.62 3.07
C SER A 308 -0.46 26.14 2.70
N GLY A 309 -1.51 25.32 2.82
CA GLY A 309 -2.87 25.76 2.50
C GLY A 309 -3.17 25.95 1.01
N SER A 310 -2.29 25.49 0.11
CA SER A 310 -2.58 25.49 -1.33
C SER A 310 -3.81 24.64 -1.62
N ASN A 311 -4.76 25.18 -2.38
CA ASN A 311 -6.07 24.59 -2.58
C ASN A 311 -6.51 24.76 -4.04
N GLN A 312 -7.22 23.80 -4.63
CA GLN A 312 -7.72 23.89 -6.00
C GLN A 312 -9.16 23.41 -6.08
N SER A 313 -9.88 23.83 -7.14
CA SER A 313 -11.27 23.41 -7.37
C SER A 313 -11.53 23.04 -8.82
N ASN A 314 -12.17 21.89 -9.05
CA ASN A 314 -12.73 21.44 -10.33
C ASN A 314 -14.26 21.56 -10.40
N HIS A 315 -14.93 21.80 -9.28
CA HIS A 315 -16.38 21.84 -9.20
C HIS A 315 -16.94 23.08 -9.90
N MET A 316 -17.49 22.88 -11.10
CA MET A 316 -18.26 23.92 -11.79
C MET A 316 -19.76 23.70 -11.54
N TYR A 317 -20.49 24.77 -11.19
CA TYR A 317 -21.85 24.72 -10.62
C TYR A 317 -22.89 23.84 -11.35
N LYS A 318 -22.74 23.62 -12.66
CA LYS A 318 -23.64 22.79 -13.49
C LYS A 318 -23.06 21.46 -13.96
N LEU A 319 -21.77 21.21 -13.73
CA LEU A 319 -21.01 20.12 -14.37
C LEU A 319 -20.31 19.18 -13.37
N GLY A 320 -20.20 19.56 -12.10
CA GLY A 320 -19.52 18.73 -11.08
C GLY A 320 -17.98 18.74 -11.22
N PRO A 321 -17.29 17.77 -10.61
CA PRO A 321 -15.83 17.71 -10.49
C PRO A 321 -15.12 17.17 -11.74
N ILE A 322 -15.52 17.63 -12.94
CA ILE A 322 -15.02 17.11 -14.23
C ILE A 322 -13.78 17.80 -14.78
N HIS A 323 -13.36 18.92 -14.17
CA HIS A 323 -12.25 19.73 -14.65
C HIS A 323 -10.93 19.28 -14.03
N GLN A 324 -9.82 19.55 -14.72
CA GLN A 324 -8.50 19.07 -14.30
C GLN A 324 -7.41 20.12 -14.44
N GLY A 325 -6.43 20.06 -13.54
CA GLY A 325 -5.25 20.90 -13.56
C GLY A 325 -4.03 20.21 -14.17
N THR A 326 -3.03 21.00 -14.55
CA THR A 326 -1.67 20.51 -14.78
C THR A 326 -0.67 21.54 -14.31
N LEU A 327 0.11 21.20 -13.29
CA LEU A 327 1.32 21.92 -12.90
C LEU A 327 2.50 21.13 -13.48
N GLU A 328 3.13 21.70 -14.49
CA GLU A 328 4.25 21.05 -15.17
C GLU A 328 5.49 20.96 -14.27
N ARG A 329 6.51 20.25 -14.77
CA ARG A 329 7.69 19.85 -14.02
C ARG A 329 8.30 21.03 -13.26
N GLY A 330 8.42 20.89 -11.94
CA GLY A 330 9.12 21.86 -11.09
C GLY A 330 8.30 23.09 -10.71
N ALA A 331 7.02 23.17 -11.11
CA ALA A 331 6.15 24.26 -10.68
C ALA A 331 5.97 24.27 -9.15
N LYS A 332 5.84 25.45 -8.56
CA LYS A 332 5.67 25.64 -7.12
C LYS A 332 4.49 26.55 -6.83
N THR A 333 3.76 26.29 -5.75
CA THR A 333 2.80 27.24 -5.20
C THR A 333 3.34 27.95 -3.95
N THR A 334 2.93 29.19 -3.71
CA THR A 334 3.09 29.84 -2.40
C THR A 334 2.07 29.29 -1.40
N SER A 335 2.24 29.65 -0.12
CA SER A 335 1.17 29.48 0.86
C SER A 335 -0.10 30.22 0.43
N ASP A 336 -1.25 29.71 0.87
CA ASP A 336 -2.61 30.23 0.65
C ASP A 336 -3.02 30.46 -0.82
N SER A 337 -2.26 29.84 -1.74
CA SER A 337 -2.55 29.86 -3.17
C SER A 337 -3.87 29.15 -3.50
N TYR A 338 -4.55 29.64 -4.54
CA TYR A 338 -5.75 29.00 -5.06
C TYR A 338 -5.73 28.95 -6.58
N ILE A 339 -6.17 27.84 -7.17
CA ILE A 339 -6.28 27.68 -8.62
C ILE A 339 -7.63 27.03 -8.99
N LEU A 340 -8.37 27.66 -9.90
CA LEU A 340 -9.62 27.11 -10.44
C LEU A 340 -9.34 26.31 -11.72
N TRP A 341 -9.61 25.01 -11.69
CA TRP A 341 -9.48 24.15 -12.86
C TRP A 341 -10.61 24.39 -13.88
N PRO A 342 -10.33 24.24 -15.20
CA PRO A 342 -9.06 23.84 -15.78
C PRO A 342 -8.03 24.97 -15.78
N ALA A 343 -6.76 24.64 -15.55
CA ALA A 343 -5.63 25.55 -15.74
C ALA A 343 -4.34 24.74 -15.98
N ARG A 344 -3.36 25.35 -16.66
CA ARG A 344 -2.06 24.75 -16.97
C ARG A 344 -0.93 25.71 -16.64
N VAL A 345 -0.11 25.33 -15.66
CA VAL A 345 1.04 26.09 -15.19
C VAL A 345 2.30 25.54 -15.86
N GLY A 346 3.05 26.41 -16.56
CA GLY A 346 4.29 26.05 -17.24
C GLY A 346 5.39 25.53 -16.32
N ALA A 347 6.33 24.76 -16.88
CA ALA A 347 7.40 24.13 -16.11
C ALA A 347 8.24 25.15 -15.32
N PHE A 348 8.62 24.80 -14.09
CA PHE A 348 9.43 25.61 -13.16
C PHE A 348 8.86 27.00 -12.79
N SER A 349 7.57 27.26 -13.07
CA SER A 349 6.90 28.52 -12.72
C SER A 349 6.41 28.56 -11.27
N LEU A 350 6.39 29.75 -10.66
CA LEU A 350 5.80 30.00 -9.34
C LEU A 350 4.35 30.47 -9.49
N VAL A 351 3.47 30.02 -8.60
CA VAL A 351 2.06 30.44 -8.50
C VAL A 351 1.80 31.10 -7.15
N MET A 352 1.33 32.35 -7.15
CA MET A 352 1.16 33.19 -5.98
C MET A 352 -0.17 33.93 -5.99
N GLY A 353 -1.04 33.64 -5.00
CA GLY A 353 -2.37 34.23 -4.88
C GLY A 353 -3.49 33.37 -5.48
N ARG A 354 -4.62 33.98 -5.85
CA ARG A 354 -5.89 33.27 -6.12
C ARG A 354 -6.33 33.33 -7.58
N HIS A 355 -5.79 32.42 -8.39
CA HIS A 355 -6.04 32.33 -9.82
C HIS A 355 -7.39 31.68 -10.13
N VAL A 356 -8.43 32.51 -10.22
CA VAL A 356 -9.79 32.12 -10.64
C VAL A 356 -9.99 32.09 -12.16
N ASN A 357 -9.03 32.61 -12.93
CA ASN A 357 -9.05 32.59 -14.39
C ASN A 357 -8.36 31.31 -14.90
N HIS A 358 -8.93 30.66 -15.91
CA HIS A 358 -8.46 29.40 -16.49
C HIS A 358 -7.19 29.57 -17.35
N SER A 359 -6.08 29.95 -16.73
CA SER A 359 -4.81 30.27 -17.39
C SER A 359 -4.12 29.04 -17.99
N ASP A 360 -3.70 29.12 -19.25
CA ASP A 360 -2.68 28.23 -19.83
C ASP A 360 -1.39 29.03 -20.04
N THR A 361 -0.33 28.59 -19.37
CA THR A 361 1.01 29.18 -19.38
C THR A 361 2.08 28.15 -19.79
N SER A 362 1.69 27.06 -20.46
CA SER A 362 2.60 26.00 -20.88
C SER A 362 3.69 26.43 -21.87
N ASN A 363 3.45 27.51 -22.62
CA ASN A 363 4.46 28.14 -23.47
C ASN A 363 5.38 29.12 -22.71
N LEU A 364 5.17 29.30 -21.39
CA LEU A 364 5.84 30.27 -20.52
C LEU A 364 6.40 29.55 -19.26
N PRO A 365 7.49 28.77 -19.40
CA PRO A 365 8.19 28.19 -18.26
C PRO A 365 8.95 29.27 -17.46
N PHE A 366 9.35 28.95 -16.22
CA PHE A 366 10.10 29.84 -15.30
C PHE A 366 9.41 31.18 -14.99
N SER A 367 8.09 31.27 -15.16
CA SER A 367 7.31 32.50 -14.98
C SER A 367 6.75 32.65 -13.56
N TYR A 368 6.32 33.86 -13.20
CA TYR A 368 5.76 34.17 -11.88
C TYR A 368 4.29 34.54 -12.04
N LEU A 369 3.39 33.56 -11.92
CA LEU A 369 1.95 33.80 -11.89
C LEU A 369 1.62 34.48 -10.56
N ILE A 370 1.43 35.80 -10.58
CA ILE A 370 1.13 36.62 -9.40
C ILE A 370 -0.29 37.16 -9.55
N GLU A 371 -1.17 36.85 -8.60
CA GLU A 371 -2.49 37.47 -8.53
C GLU A 371 -2.47 38.74 -7.67
N GLN A 372 -3.08 39.80 -8.19
CA GLN A 372 -3.37 41.03 -7.46
C GLN A 372 -4.73 41.56 -7.92
N ASN A 373 -5.63 41.85 -6.96
CA ASN A 373 -6.98 42.37 -7.22
C ASN A 373 -7.80 41.50 -8.21
N ASN A 374 -7.76 40.18 -8.05
CA ASN A 374 -8.35 39.16 -8.94
C ASN A 374 -7.78 39.12 -10.38
N THR A 375 -6.71 39.88 -10.65
CA THR A 375 -6.02 39.90 -11.95
C THR A 375 -4.73 39.10 -11.84
N THR A 376 -4.46 38.20 -12.80
CA THR A 376 -3.21 37.42 -12.86
C THR A 376 -2.21 38.12 -13.77
N TYR A 377 -1.01 38.34 -13.25
CA TYR A 377 0.17 38.86 -13.91
C TYR A 377 1.21 37.73 -14.10
N LEU A 378 2.20 37.96 -14.97
CA LEU A 378 3.21 37.00 -15.42
C LEU A 378 4.60 37.66 -15.51
#